data_AF-A0A2N7NLT8-F1
#
_entry.id   AF-A0A2N7NLT8-F1
#
_cell.length_a   1.000
_cell.length_b   1.000
_cell.length_c   1.000
_cell.angle_alpha   90.00
_cell.angle_beta   90.00
_cell.angle_gamma   90.00
#
_symmetry.space_group_name_H-M   'P 1'
#
loop_
_entity.id
_entity.type
_entity.pdbx_description
1 polymer ?
#
loop_
_entity_poly.entity_id
_entity_poly.type
_entity_poly.pdbx_seq_one_letter_code
_entity_poly.pdbx_strand_id
1 'polypeptide(L)'
;MWMLVRVFIAFLMIAPTYAIFILSNSATPRLFETKPEVLAWLSCFLLVIGYVLIRFSRTRYVGKLLSLGVLGAVVLIMYVDERYRIFEVSVHAWSLFLAALYLIMLLYFIFPVKQLKPLLSLVPVAGVSWFLVWALVGPISLTYELISSKTTISIVNYQKVVDLLPELYLDGFQSGLFSMLLVLWLYALVVFGHNPKRSYQQLASYVVKIRNAWH
;
A
#
# COMPACT_ATOMS: atom_id res chain seq x y z
N MET A 1 16.66 15.00 -25.15
CA MET A 1 15.44 15.77 -24.77
C MET A 1 14.48 14.96 -23.88
N TRP A 2 13.88 13.86 -24.34
CA TRP A 2 12.88 13.11 -23.53
C TRP A 2 13.41 12.48 -22.24
N MET A 3 14.68 12.09 -22.21
CA MET A 3 15.33 11.61 -20.99
C MET A 3 15.45 12.74 -19.95
N LEU A 4 15.80 13.96 -20.35
CA LEU A 4 15.82 15.14 -19.48
C LEU A 4 14.42 15.46 -18.94
N VAL A 5 13.37 15.32 -19.77
CA VAL A 5 11.97 15.48 -19.31
C VAL A 5 11.62 14.44 -18.24
N ARG A 6 12.03 13.18 -18.39
CA ARG A 6 11.82 12.15 -17.36
C ARG A 6 12.56 12.47 -16.07
N VAL A 7 13.82 12.90 -16.15
CA VAL A 7 14.61 13.29 -14.99
C VAL A 7 13.96 14.49 -14.29
N PHE A 8 13.49 15.48 -15.04
CA PHE A 8 12.80 16.64 -14.49
C PHE A 8 11.49 16.26 -13.79
N ILE A 9 10.67 15.41 -14.39
CA ILE A 9 9.46 14.89 -13.74
C ILE A 9 9.85 14.13 -12.47
N ALA A 10 10.82 13.20 -12.53
CA ALA A 10 11.28 12.46 -11.36
C ALA A 10 11.78 13.37 -10.23
N PHE A 11 12.48 14.46 -10.57
CA PHE A 11 12.92 15.48 -9.63
C PHE A 11 11.73 16.19 -8.95
N LEU A 12 10.69 16.55 -9.70
CA LEU A 12 9.46 17.13 -9.13
C LEU A 12 8.74 16.15 -8.19
N MET A 13 8.88 14.84 -8.41
CA MET A 13 8.27 13.81 -7.55
C MET A 13 9.00 13.62 -6.22
N ILE A 14 10.22 14.14 -6.04
CA ILE A 14 11.00 13.97 -4.81
C ILE A 14 10.30 14.63 -3.61
N ALA A 15 9.78 15.85 -3.77
CA ALA A 15 9.14 16.56 -2.66
C ALA A 15 7.84 15.87 -2.19
N PRO A 16 6.90 15.48 -3.08
CA PRO A 16 5.73 14.68 -2.70
C PRO A 16 6.10 13.34 -2.04
N THR A 17 7.06 12.59 -2.58
CA THR A 17 7.45 11.30 -2.01
C THR A 17 8.10 11.45 -0.63
N TYR A 18 8.89 12.51 -0.44
CA TYR A 18 9.47 12.85 0.86
C TYR A 18 8.42 13.25 1.90
N ALA A 19 7.41 14.03 1.50
CA ALA A 19 6.29 14.38 2.39
C ALA A 19 5.52 13.13 2.83
N ILE A 20 5.22 12.21 1.91
CA ILE A 20 4.57 10.94 2.24
C ILE A 20 5.44 10.09 3.16
N PHE A 21 6.76 10.05 2.94
CA PHE A 21 7.68 9.32 3.80
C PHE A 21 7.66 9.85 5.24
N ILE A 22 7.68 11.17 5.44
CA ILE A 22 7.58 11.79 6.77
C ILE A 22 6.23 11.43 7.42
N LEU A 23 5.13 11.58 6.68
CA LEU A 23 3.79 11.21 7.16
C LEU A 23 3.75 9.76 7.62
N SER A 24 4.23 8.84 6.78
CA SER A 24 4.31 7.41 7.09
C SER A 24 5.18 7.12 8.31
N ASN A 25 6.28 7.85 8.51
CA ASN A 25 7.18 7.65 9.63
C ASN A 25 6.63 8.23 10.94
N SER A 26 5.82 9.28 10.85
CA SER A 26 5.14 9.90 12.00
C SER A 26 3.86 9.16 12.42
N ALA A 27 3.26 8.42 11.48
CA ALA A 27 2.09 7.60 11.74
C ALA A 27 2.51 6.34 12.50
N THR A 28 2.68 6.47 13.82
CA THR A 28 2.75 5.31 14.71
C THR A 28 1.33 4.86 15.02
N PRO A 29 0.84 3.76 14.44
CA PRO A 29 -0.38 3.20 14.94
C PRO A 29 -0.22 2.69 16.35
N ARG A 30 -1.16 3.05 17.21
CA ARG A 30 -1.22 2.57 18.60
C ARG A 30 -1.84 1.16 18.72
N LEU A 31 -1.81 0.36 17.66
CA LEU A 31 -2.59 -0.88 17.55
C LEU A 31 -1.72 -2.09 17.23
N PHE A 32 -0.70 -2.40 18.04
CA PHE A 32 0.23 -3.47 17.68
C PHE A 32 0.75 -4.30 18.86
N GLU A 33 -0.15 -4.83 19.68
CA GLU A 33 0.06 -6.19 20.18
C GLU A 33 -0.68 -7.17 19.26
N THR A 34 -0.18 -7.29 18.03
CA THR A 34 -0.71 -8.27 17.07
C THR A 34 -0.46 -9.67 17.61
N LYS A 35 -1.52 -10.36 18.04
CA LYS A 35 -1.39 -11.73 18.52
C LYS A 35 -1.05 -12.66 17.36
N PRO A 36 0.00 -13.50 17.48
CA PRO A 36 0.43 -14.39 16.40
C PRO A 36 -0.67 -15.38 16.00
N GLU A 37 -1.53 -15.76 16.93
CA GLU A 37 -2.71 -16.61 16.69
C GLU A 37 -3.69 -15.97 15.69
N VAL A 38 -4.03 -14.69 15.90
CA VAL A 38 -4.94 -13.94 15.03
C VAL A 38 -4.33 -13.82 13.63
N LEU A 39 -3.05 -13.49 13.55
CA LEU A 39 -2.32 -13.41 12.28
C LEU A 39 -2.35 -14.74 11.54
N ALA A 40 -2.10 -15.86 12.23
CA ALA A 40 -2.10 -17.20 11.63
C ALA A 40 -3.49 -17.59 11.10
N TRP A 41 -4.53 -17.44 11.92
CA TRP A 41 -5.91 -17.76 11.53
C TRP A 41 -6.40 -16.89 10.37
N LEU A 42 -6.20 -15.58 10.46
CA LEU A 42 -6.62 -14.65 9.41
C LEU A 42 -5.86 -14.90 8.11
N SER A 43 -4.55 -15.15 8.17
CA SER A 43 -3.75 -15.48 6.99
C SER A 43 -4.22 -16.78 6.35
N CYS A 44 -4.45 -17.82 7.14
CA CYS A 44 -4.97 -19.10 6.64
C CYS A 44 -6.31 -18.92 5.94
N PHE A 45 -7.24 -18.21 6.57
CA PHE A 45 -8.57 -17.92 6.01
C PHE A 45 -8.49 -17.16 4.69
N LEU A 46 -7.70 -16.08 4.64
CA LEU A 46 -7.53 -15.28 3.42
C LEU A 46 -6.80 -16.06 2.30
N LEU A 47 -5.87 -16.96 2.65
CA LEU A 47 -5.21 -17.83 1.67
C LEU A 47 -6.17 -18.87 1.09
N VAL A 48 -7.09 -19.42 1.89
CA VAL A 48 -8.15 -20.30 1.39
C VAL A 48 -9.05 -19.54 0.41
N ILE A 49 -9.46 -18.32 0.75
CA ILE A 49 -10.21 -17.44 -0.17
C ILE A 49 -9.40 -17.18 -1.44
N GLY A 50 -8.12 -16.83 -1.30
CA GLY A 50 -7.21 -16.61 -2.41
C GLY A 50 -7.10 -17.82 -3.34
N TYR A 51 -6.98 -19.02 -2.76
CA TYR A 51 -6.94 -20.28 -3.49
C TYR A 51 -8.25 -20.54 -4.25
N VAL A 52 -9.41 -20.35 -3.60
CA VAL A 52 -10.73 -20.49 -4.24
C VAL A 52 -10.84 -19.53 -5.43
N LEU A 53 -10.44 -18.26 -5.27
CA LEU A 53 -10.44 -17.27 -6.35
C LEU A 53 -9.49 -17.65 -7.50
N ILE A 54 -8.35 -18.29 -7.22
CA ILE A 54 -7.42 -18.76 -8.26
C ILE A 54 -8.06 -19.82 -9.16
N ARG A 55 -9.00 -20.61 -8.65
CA ARG A 55 -9.68 -21.67 -9.41
C ARG A 55 -10.63 -21.13 -10.48
N PHE A 56 -11.12 -19.91 -10.34
CA PHE A 56 -12.00 -19.29 -11.33
C PHE A 56 -11.19 -18.43 -12.31
N SER A 57 -11.33 -18.68 -13.61
CA SER A 57 -10.58 -17.96 -14.65
C SER A 57 -10.74 -16.44 -14.58
N ARG A 58 -11.95 -15.97 -14.26
CA ARG A 58 -12.29 -14.53 -14.15
C ARG A 58 -11.62 -13.83 -12.96
N THR A 59 -11.43 -14.52 -11.83
CA THR A 59 -10.86 -13.94 -10.59
C THR A 59 -9.44 -14.41 -10.29
N ARG A 60 -8.83 -15.18 -11.20
CA ARG A 60 -7.50 -15.78 -11.01
C ARG A 60 -6.42 -14.78 -10.61
N TYR A 61 -6.37 -13.62 -11.27
CA TYR A 61 -5.38 -12.59 -10.94
C TYR A 61 -5.63 -11.93 -9.59
N VAL A 62 -6.90 -11.74 -9.22
CA VAL A 62 -7.30 -11.22 -7.90
C VAL A 62 -6.89 -12.19 -6.81
N GLY A 63 -7.14 -13.50 -7.00
CA GLY A 63 -6.73 -14.53 -6.05
C GLY A 63 -5.21 -14.62 -5.86
N LYS A 64 -4.43 -14.48 -6.95
CA LYS A 64 -2.96 -14.38 -6.87
C LYS A 64 -2.50 -13.15 -6.10
N LEU A 65 -3.08 -11.99 -6.41
CA LEU A 65 -2.75 -10.73 -5.75
C LEU A 65 -3.09 -10.77 -4.26
N LEU A 66 -4.25 -11.31 -3.90
CA LEU A 66 -4.66 -11.52 -2.51
C LEU A 66 -3.68 -12.44 -1.79
N SER A 67 -3.34 -13.59 -2.39
CA SER A 67 -2.44 -14.57 -1.76
C SER A 67 -1.04 -13.98 -1.51
N LEU A 68 -0.48 -13.27 -2.50
CA LEU A 68 0.80 -12.57 -2.34
C LEU A 68 0.70 -11.41 -1.35
N GLY A 69 -0.43 -10.70 -1.32
CA GLY A 69 -0.71 -9.62 -0.37
C GLY A 69 -0.78 -10.13 1.07
N VAL A 70 -1.33 -11.32 1.31
CA VAL A 70 -1.31 -11.95 2.64
C VAL A 70 0.12 -12.24 3.09
N LEU A 71 0.96 -12.81 2.22
CA LEU A 71 2.37 -13.05 2.53
C LEU A 71 3.12 -11.74 2.80
N GLY A 72 2.87 -10.70 2.01
CA GLY A 72 3.45 -9.38 2.24
C GLY A 72 2.96 -8.73 3.54
N ALA A 73 1.69 -8.94 3.92
CA ALA A 73 1.15 -8.45 5.19
C ALA A 73 1.84 -9.12 6.40
N VAL A 74 2.08 -10.43 6.32
CA VAL A 74 2.86 -11.15 7.35
C VAL A 74 4.26 -10.55 7.48
N VAL A 75 4.95 -10.31 6.36
CA VAL A 75 6.28 -9.67 6.38
C VAL A 75 6.21 -8.27 6.99
N LEU A 76 5.23 -7.44 6.62
CA LEU A 76 5.07 -6.10 7.20
C LEU A 76 4.89 -6.14 8.72
N ILE A 77 4.12 -7.09 9.23
CA ILE A 77 3.89 -7.25 10.68
C ILE A 77 5.16 -7.72 11.40
N MET A 78 5.95 -8.60 10.80
CA MET A 78 7.22 -9.06 11.41
C MET A 78 8.19 -7.90 11.68
N TYR A 79 8.12 -6.82 10.90
CA TYR A 79 8.98 -5.65 11.04
C TYR A 79 8.24 -4.42 11.56
N VAL A 80 7.05 -4.58 12.15
CA VAL A 80 6.23 -3.43 12.57
C VAL A 80 6.93 -2.64 13.68
N ASP A 81 7.50 -3.30 14.68
CA ASP A 81 8.17 -2.63 15.80
C ASP A 81 9.62 -2.25 15.51
N GLU A 82 10.15 -2.65 14.36
CA GLU A 82 11.55 -2.43 13.99
C GLU A 82 11.80 -0.98 13.57
N ARG A 83 12.83 -0.39 14.19
CA ARG A 83 13.27 0.98 13.93
C ARG A 83 14.76 1.00 13.62
N TYR A 84 15.11 1.73 12.57
CA TYR A 84 16.48 1.92 12.13
C TYR A 84 16.90 3.36 12.35
N ARG A 85 18.15 3.59 12.78
CA ARG A 85 18.70 4.92 12.94
C ARG A 85 19.50 5.30 11.70
N ILE A 86 19.02 6.28 10.94
CA ILE A 86 19.63 6.73 9.69
C ILE A 86 19.85 8.24 9.82
N PHE A 87 21.10 8.71 9.70
CA PHE A 87 21.48 10.12 9.87
C PHE A 87 20.84 10.76 11.12
N GLU A 88 20.93 10.07 12.25
CA GLU A 88 20.36 10.47 13.55
C GLU A 88 18.82 10.48 13.65
N VAL A 89 18.09 10.23 12.57
CA VAL A 89 16.64 10.10 12.56
C VAL A 89 16.23 8.63 12.76
N SER A 90 15.27 8.37 13.67
CA SER A 90 14.65 7.05 13.80
C SER A 90 13.60 6.85 12.71
N VAL A 91 13.80 5.82 11.89
CA VAL A 91 12.92 5.48 10.77
C VAL A 91 12.30 4.11 11.00
N HIS A 92 10.98 4.02 10.88
CA HIS A 92 10.25 2.75 10.93
C HIS A 92 10.55 1.89 9.71
N ALA A 93 10.64 0.57 9.91
CA ALA A 93 10.91 -0.37 8.82
C ALA A 93 9.87 -0.26 7.68
N TRP A 94 8.59 -0.03 7.99
CA TRP A 94 7.55 0.16 6.98
C TRP A 94 7.79 1.40 6.11
N SER A 95 8.28 2.50 6.69
CA SER A 95 8.58 3.73 5.95
C SER A 95 9.80 3.53 5.06
N LEU A 96 10.79 2.78 5.54
CA LEU A 96 11.95 2.39 4.75
C LEU A 96 11.55 1.51 3.54
N PHE A 97 10.65 0.55 3.77
CA PHE A 97 10.12 -0.29 2.69
C PHE A 97 9.35 0.55 1.65
N LEU A 98 8.55 1.52 2.09
CA LEU A 98 7.88 2.47 1.20
C LEU A 98 8.89 3.30 0.38
N ALA A 99 9.95 3.80 1.01
CA ALA A 99 11.01 4.55 0.34
C ALA A 99 11.71 3.70 -0.74
N ALA A 100 11.98 2.42 -0.46
CA ALA A 100 12.56 1.50 -1.42
C ALA A 100 11.62 1.28 -2.64
N LEU A 101 10.31 1.13 -2.41
CA LEU A 101 9.33 1.02 -3.50
C LEU A 101 9.29 2.28 -4.37
N TYR A 102 9.31 3.47 -3.76
CA TYR A 102 9.38 4.74 -4.48
C TYR A 102 10.65 4.85 -5.32
N LEU A 103 11.80 4.47 -4.76
CA LEU A 103 13.07 4.47 -5.48
C LEU A 103 13.02 3.55 -6.71
N ILE A 104 12.50 2.33 -6.56
CA ILE A 104 12.34 1.38 -7.68
C ILE A 104 11.46 1.96 -8.79
N MET A 105 10.33 2.60 -8.41
CA MET A 105 9.41 3.21 -9.36
C MET A 105 10.04 4.40 -10.10
N LEU A 106 10.71 5.30 -9.38
CA LEU A 106 11.40 6.45 -9.99
C LEU A 106 12.54 6.00 -10.90
N LEU A 107 13.32 5.01 -10.49
CA LEU A 107 14.38 4.43 -11.32
C LEU A 107 13.83 3.85 -12.62
N TYR A 108 12.74 3.08 -12.56
CA TYR A 108 12.10 2.57 -13.77
C TYR A 108 11.53 3.68 -14.65
N PHE A 109 10.96 4.73 -14.05
CA PHE A 109 10.42 5.86 -14.81
C PHE A 109 11.50 6.58 -15.62
N ILE A 110 12.67 6.84 -15.00
CA ILE A 110 13.83 7.43 -15.67
C ILE A 110 14.40 6.46 -16.71
N PHE A 111 14.63 5.21 -16.30
CA PHE A 111 15.23 4.15 -17.08
C PHE A 111 14.26 2.95 -17.19
N PRO A 112 13.41 2.89 -18.24
CA PRO A 112 12.41 1.83 -18.38
C PRO A 112 13.06 0.52 -18.85
N VAL A 113 13.95 -0.04 -18.03
CA VAL A 113 14.70 -1.26 -18.29
C VAL A 113 13.81 -2.47 -18.01
N LYS A 114 13.83 -3.45 -18.90
CA LYS A 114 13.03 -4.69 -18.78
C LYS A 114 13.30 -5.45 -17.46
N GLN A 115 14.51 -5.35 -16.93
CA GLN A 115 14.96 -5.98 -15.68
C GLN A 115 14.28 -5.42 -14.43
N LEU A 116 13.83 -4.17 -14.45
CA LEU A 116 13.11 -3.53 -13.32
C LEU A 116 11.60 -3.83 -13.34
N LYS A 117 11.07 -4.35 -14.45
CA LYS A 117 9.64 -4.66 -14.61
C LYS A 117 9.10 -5.71 -13.61
N PRO A 118 9.84 -6.77 -13.24
CA PRO A 118 9.42 -7.68 -12.18
C PRO A 118 9.31 -6.98 -10.82
N LEU A 119 10.21 -6.04 -10.50
CA LEU A 119 10.17 -5.32 -9.23
C LEU A 119 8.93 -4.42 -9.11
N LEU A 120 8.48 -3.85 -10.22
CA LEU A 120 7.21 -3.12 -10.28
C LEU A 120 5.99 -3.97 -9.92
N SER A 121 6.04 -5.29 -10.12
CA SER A 121 4.93 -6.18 -9.73
C SER A 121 4.79 -6.33 -8.21
N LEU A 122 5.83 -5.99 -7.44
CA LEU A 122 5.79 -5.97 -5.98
C LEU A 122 4.96 -4.79 -5.46
N VAL A 123 4.82 -3.72 -6.23
CA VAL A 123 4.10 -2.51 -5.81
C VAL A 123 2.61 -2.77 -5.52
N PRO A 124 1.82 -3.36 -6.43
CA PRO A 124 0.42 -3.69 -6.12
C PRO A 124 0.30 -4.73 -5.00
N VAL A 125 1.25 -5.67 -4.89
CA VAL A 125 1.31 -6.63 -3.78
C VAL A 125 1.49 -5.90 -2.45
N ALA A 126 2.44 -4.97 -2.39
CA ALA A 126 2.71 -4.19 -1.19
C ALA A 126 1.51 -3.31 -0.83
N GLY A 127 0.89 -2.64 -1.80
CA GLY A 127 -0.33 -1.85 -1.58
C GLY A 127 -1.47 -2.67 -0.96
N VAL A 128 -1.71 -3.89 -1.47
CA VAL A 128 -2.70 -4.82 -0.87
C VAL A 128 -2.24 -5.31 0.51
N SER A 129 -0.95 -5.56 0.70
CA SER A 129 -0.38 -5.98 1.98
C SER A 129 -0.65 -4.94 3.08
N TRP A 130 -0.36 -3.67 2.80
CA TRP A 130 -0.68 -2.57 3.70
C TRP A 130 -2.18 -2.46 3.97
N PHE A 131 -3.00 -2.53 2.92
CA PHE A 131 -4.45 -2.54 3.08
C PHE A 131 -4.91 -3.62 4.06
N LEU A 132 -4.42 -4.85 3.93
CA LEU A 132 -4.80 -5.97 4.80
C LEU A 132 -4.37 -5.76 6.25
N VAL A 133 -3.16 -5.23 6.49
CA VAL A 133 -2.66 -4.95 7.85
C VAL A 133 -3.61 -3.98 8.57
N TRP A 134 -3.96 -2.88 7.89
CA TRP A 134 -4.78 -1.82 8.49
C TRP A 134 -6.27 -2.13 8.55
N ALA A 135 -6.81 -2.70 7.47
CA ALA A 135 -8.25 -2.94 7.35
C ALA A 135 -8.72 -4.20 8.10
N LEU A 136 -7.84 -5.19 8.28
CA LEU A 136 -8.21 -6.47 8.87
C LEU A 136 -7.42 -6.79 10.12
N VAL A 137 -6.09 -6.85 10.02
CA VAL A 137 -5.26 -7.39 11.11
C VAL A 137 -5.38 -6.56 12.38
N GLY A 138 -5.28 -5.23 12.27
CA GLY A 138 -5.41 -4.32 13.42
C GLY A 138 -6.78 -4.47 14.12
N PRO A 139 -7.90 -4.21 13.43
CA PRO A 139 -9.23 -4.33 14.02
C PRO A 139 -9.56 -5.72 14.59
N ILE A 140 -9.21 -6.79 13.88
CA ILE A 140 -9.51 -8.17 14.32
C ILE A 140 -8.68 -8.54 15.56
N SER A 141 -7.44 -8.08 15.67
CA SER A 141 -6.60 -8.34 16.84
C SER A 141 -7.20 -7.71 18.10
N LEU A 142 -7.71 -6.48 18.00
CA LEU A 142 -8.42 -5.82 19.09
C LEU A 142 -9.72 -6.54 19.47
N THR A 143 -10.52 -6.94 18.47
CA THR A 143 -11.75 -7.70 18.72
C THR A 143 -11.45 -8.98 19.47
N TYR A 144 -10.40 -9.70 19.08
CA TYR A 144 -9.98 -10.92 19.74
C TYR A 144 -9.54 -10.67 21.19
N GLU A 145 -8.78 -9.60 21.43
CA GLU A 145 -8.37 -9.20 22.78
C GLU A 145 -9.55 -8.82 23.66
N LEU A 146 -10.53 -8.09 23.12
CA LEU A 146 -11.75 -7.74 23.83
C LEU A 146 -12.56 -8.98 24.23
N ILE A 147 -12.77 -9.91 23.29
CA ILE A 147 -13.48 -11.16 23.56
C ILE A 147 -12.76 -11.97 24.64
N SER A 148 -11.42 -12.02 24.58
CA SER A 148 -10.58 -12.74 25.55
C SER A 148 -10.62 -12.12 26.95
N SER A 149 -10.79 -10.80 27.06
CA SER A 149 -10.76 -10.04 28.33
C SER A 149 -12.14 -9.83 28.97
N LYS A 150 -13.21 -10.41 28.40
CA LYS A 150 -14.60 -10.26 28.85
C LYS A 150 -14.82 -10.52 30.34
N THR A 151 -14.08 -11.46 30.93
CA THR A 151 -14.20 -11.82 32.36
C THR A 151 -13.46 -10.87 33.30
N THR A 152 -12.61 -10.00 32.77
CA THR A 152 -11.72 -9.12 33.55
C THR A 152 -12.21 -7.67 33.56
N ILE A 153 -12.97 -7.27 32.53
CA ILE A 153 -13.47 -5.91 32.36
C ILE A 153 -14.90 -5.80 32.93
N SER A 154 -15.22 -4.67 33.56
CA SER A 154 -16.60 -4.41 34.00
C SER A 154 -17.56 -4.40 32.80
N ILE A 155 -18.76 -4.95 32.97
CA ILE A 155 -19.76 -5.06 31.89
C ILE A 155 -20.06 -3.71 31.20
N VAL A 156 -20.03 -2.61 31.98
CA VAL A 156 -20.26 -1.25 31.47
C VAL A 156 -19.12 -0.79 30.56
N ASN A 157 -17.87 -1.05 30.94
CA ASN A 157 -16.72 -0.69 30.11
C ASN A 157 -16.61 -1.60 28.88
N TYR A 158 -16.92 -2.88 29.04
CA TYR A 158 -16.98 -3.83 27.92
C TYR A 158 -17.98 -3.37 26.86
N GLN A 159 -19.19 -3.00 27.26
CA GLN A 159 -20.23 -2.54 26.32
C GLN A 159 -19.80 -1.26 25.59
N LYS A 160 -19.20 -0.29 26.30
CA LYS A 160 -18.67 0.94 25.65
C LYS A 160 -17.63 0.64 24.58
N VAL A 161 -16.73 -0.32 24.81
CA VAL A 161 -15.73 -0.71 23.80
C VAL A 161 -16.40 -1.45 22.64
N VAL A 162 -17.38 -2.31 22.92
CA VAL A 162 -18.21 -2.98 21.90
C VAL A 162 -18.89 -1.97 20.98
N ASP A 163 -19.44 -0.90 21.54
CA ASP A 163 -20.15 0.13 20.78
C ASP A 163 -19.20 0.94 19.87
N LEU A 164 -17.90 1.02 20.21
CA LEU A 164 -16.86 1.69 19.42
C LEU A 164 -16.23 0.82 18.32
N LEU A 165 -16.43 -0.50 18.35
CA LEU A 165 -15.85 -1.42 17.37
C LEU A 165 -16.20 -1.06 15.91
N PRO A 166 -17.47 -0.76 15.55
CA PRO A 166 -17.80 -0.43 14.16
C PRO A 166 -17.02 0.77 13.62
N GLU A 167 -16.84 1.81 14.44
CA GLU A 167 -16.06 3.00 14.08
C GLU A 167 -14.58 2.64 13.89
N LEU A 168 -14.03 1.81 14.78
CA LEU A 168 -12.65 1.35 14.67
C LEU A 168 -12.40 0.50 13.41
N TYR A 169 -13.34 -0.36 13.03
CA TYR A 169 -13.27 -1.11 11.76
C TYR A 169 -13.35 -0.18 10.55
N LEU A 170 -14.19 0.85 10.60
CA LEU A 170 -14.30 1.85 9.54
C LEU A 170 -12.99 2.64 9.41
N ASP A 171 -12.43 3.11 10.52
CA ASP A 171 -11.17 3.86 10.55
C ASP A 171 -10.00 3.00 10.05
N GLY A 172 -9.95 1.72 10.46
CA GLY A 172 -8.98 0.76 9.97
C GLY A 172 -9.10 0.55 8.46
N PHE A 173 -10.33 0.42 7.95
CA PHE A 173 -10.58 0.29 6.51
C PHE A 173 -10.18 1.55 5.73
N GLN A 174 -10.54 2.74 6.21
CA GLN A 174 -10.15 4.01 5.59
C GLN A 174 -8.63 4.18 5.58
N SER A 175 -7.97 3.92 6.72
CA SER A 175 -6.51 3.94 6.84
C SER A 175 -5.85 2.95 5.89
N GLY A 176 -6.43 1.76 5.76
CA GLY A 176 -6.00 0.76 4.77
C GLY A 176 -6.11 1.27 3.34
N LEU A 177 -7.23 1.89 2.97
CA LEU A 177 -7.39 2.48 1.63
C LEU A 177 -6.37 3.59 1.37
N PHE A 178 -6.16 4.50 2.31
CA PHE A 178 -5.15 5.55 2.18
C PHE A 178 -3.76 4.95 2.01
N SER A 179 -3.37 3.98 2.86
CA SER A 179 -2.05 3.33 2.78
C SER A 179 -1.82 2.65 1.42
N MET A 180 -2.83 1.98 0.87
CA MET A 180 -2.78 1.38 -0.46
C MET A 180 -2.61 2.44 -1.55
N LEU A 181 -3.39 3.53 -1.47
CA LEU A 181 -3.32 4.63 -2.43
C LEU A 181 -1.96 5.34 -2.40
N LEU A 182 -1.32 5.47 -1.23
CA LEU A 182 0.03 6.02 -1.10
C LEU A 182 1.07 5.22 -1.89
N VAL A 183 0.88 3.93 -2.15
CA VAL A 183 1.80 3.17 -3.00
C VAL A 183 1.35 3.21 -4.47
N LEU A 184 0.05 3.12 -4.71
CA LEU A 184 -0.49 2.96 -6.07
C LEU A 184 -0.50 4.22 -6.92
N TRP A 185 -0.53 5.43 -6.34
CA TRP A 185 -0.54 6.67 -7.12
C TRP A 185 0.70 6.81 -8.01
N LEU A 186 1.89 6.58 -7.42
CA LEU A 186 3.16 6.66 -8.15
C LEU A 186 3.27 5.50 -9.15
N TYR A 187 2.78 4.32 -8.78
CA TYR A 187 2.72 3.17 -9.68
C TYR A 187 1.90 3.46 -10.93
N ALA A 188 0.72 4.05 -10.78
CA ALA A 188 -0.11 4.47 -11.91
C ALA A 188 0.63 5.48 -12.79
N LEU A 189 1.26 6.50 -12.18
CA LEU A 189 2.06 7.48 -12.91
C LEU A 189 3.20 6.81 -13.69
N VAL A 190 3.90 5.86 -13.08
CA VAL A 190 5.01 5.17 -13.72
C VAL A 190 4.53 4.26 -14.85
N VAL A 191 3.49 3.46 -14.63
CA VAL A 191 2.98 2.52 -15.65
C VAL A 191 2.35 3.26 -16.83
N PHE A 192 1.54 4.28 -16.59
CA PHE A 192 0.83 5.01 -17.66
C PHE A 192 1.65 6.17 -18.23
N GLY A 193 2.51 6.80 -17.43
CA GLY A 193 3.31 7.97 -17.79
C GLY A 193 4.73 7.67 -18.28
N HIS A 194 5.19 6.41 -18.30
CA HIS A 194 6.58 6.07 -18.72
C HIS A 194 6.94 6.47 -20.15
N ASN A 195 6.03 7.00 -20.99
CA ASN A 195 6.35 7.39 -22.36
C ASN A 195 5.87 8.82 -22.69
N PRO A 196 6.60 9.86 -22.22
CA PRO A 196 6.22 11.25 -22.43
C PRO A 196 6.18 11.65 -23.92
N LYS A 197 6.96 10.97 -24.79
CA LYS A 197 6.93 11.19 -26.24
C LYS A 197 5.55 10.84 -26.83
N ARG A 198 5.00 9.68 -26.45
CA ARG A 198 3.69 9.22 -26.94
C ARG A 198 2.57 10.13 -26.43
N SER A 199 2.61 10.49 -25.15
CA SER A 199 1.64 11.42 -24.56
C SER A 199 1.68 12.79 -25.25
N TYR A 200 2.88 13.32 -25.53
CA TYR A 200 3.05 14.56 -26.28
C TYR A 200 2.52 14.45 -27.71
N GLN A 201 2.82 13.38 -28.44
CA GLN A 201 2.34 13.17 -29.81
C GLN A 201 0.80 13.10 -29.88
N GLN A 202 0.16 12.44 -28.92
CA GLN A 202 -1.29 12.39 -28.81
C GLN A 202 -1.87 13.78 -28.56
N LEU A 203 -1.31 14.52 -27.59
CA LEU A 203 -1.76 15.86 -27.26
C LEU A 203 -1.59 16.83 -28.45
N ALA A 204 -0.43 16.79 -29.11
CA ALA A 204 -0.14 17.59 -30.30
C ALA A 204 -1.13 17.27 -31.44
N SER A 205 -1.43 15.99 -31.68
CA SER A 205 -2.41 15.60 -32.69
C SER A 205 -3.82 16.10 -32.37
N TYR A 206 -4.19 16.12 -31.09
CA TYR A 206 -5.49 16.60 -30.63
C TYR A 206 -5.62 18.11 -30.80
N VAL A 207 -4.59 18.87 -30.42
CA VAL A 207 -4.54 20.33 -30.60
C VAL A 207 -4.60 20.71 -32.07
N VAL A 208 -3.87 20.00 -32.94
CA VAL A 208 -3.94 20.21 -34.40
C VAL A 208 -5.34 19.93 -34.92
N LYS A 209 -6.00 18.86 -34.45
CA LYS A 209 -7.36 18.50 -34.86
C LYS A 209 -8.39 19.55 -34.42
N ILE A 210 -8.27 20.10 -33.21
CA ILE A 210 -9.12 21.21 -32.74
C ILE A 210 -8.90 22.45 -33.61
N ARG A 211 -7.64 22.83 -33.83
CA ARG A 211 -7.31 24.01 -34.65
C ARG A 211 -7.88 23.90 -36.07
N ASN A 212 -7.78 22.72 -36.67
CA ASN A 212 -8.31 22.46 -38.01
C ASN A 212 -9.83 22.32 -38.06
N ALA A 213 -10.52 22.19 -36.92
CA ALA A 213 -11.98 22.19 -36.85
C ALA A 213 -12.56 23.61 -36.64
N TRP A 214 -11.71 24.58 -36.32
CA TRP A 214 -12.05 25.99 -36.14
C TRP A 214 -11.76 26.85 -37.39
N HIS A 215 -11.10 26.27 -38.39
CA HIS A 215 -10.90 26.84 -39.73
C HIS A 215 -11.74 26.08 -40.75
#